data_AF-A0A7K3Y701-F1
#
_entry.id   AF-A0A7K3Y701-F1
#
_cell.length_a   1.000
_cell.length_b   1.000
_cell.length_c   1.000
_cell.angle_alpha   90.00
_cell.angle_beta   90.00
_cell.angle_gamma   90.00
#
_symmetry.space_group_name_H-M   'P 1'
#
loop_
_entity.id
_entity.type
_entity.pdbx_description
1 polymer ?
#
loop_
_entity_poly.entity_id
_entity_poly.type
_entity_poly.pdbx_seq_one_letter_code
_entity_poly.pdbx_strand_id
1 'polypeptide(L)' 'MSPTCDRITVLADLLLSMNKALVEDLPPEERSRLEAACEEADREIDRIVYALYGLTEEEIVVVEGATHERPRPYQGCA' A
#
# COMPACT_ATOMS: atom_id res chain seq x y z
N MET A 1 13.49 -14.63 9.52
CA MET A 1 12.76 -13.57 8.81
C MET A 1 12.38 -12.53 9.85
N SER A 2 12.32 -11.24 9.48
CA SER A 2 11.89 -10.19 10.41
C SER A 2 10.39 -10.37 10.69
N PRO A 3 9.92 -10.30 11.95
CA PRO A 3 8.50 -10.48 12.30
C PRO A 3 7.57 -9.50 11.57
N THR A 4 8.10 -8.37 11.10
CA THR A 4 7.40 -7.37 10.31
C THR A 4 7.12 -7.85 8.87
N CYS A 5 8.04 -8.61 8.28
CA CYS A 5 7.85 -9.19 6.94
C CYS A 5 6.74 -10.24 6.93
N ASP A 6 6.66 -11.06 7.98
CA ASP A 6 5.63 -12.11 8.11
C ASP A 6 4.22 -11.50 8.21
N ARG A 7 4.09 -10.33 8.85
CA ARG A 7 2.82 -9.59 8.89
C ARG A 7 2.40 -9.07 7.51
N ILE A 8 3.33 -8.53 6.74
CA ILE A 8 3.06 -8.07 5.36
C ILE A 8 2.58 -9.23 4.49
N THR A 9 3.24 -10.40 4.56
CA THR A 9 2.85 -11.54 3.73
C THR A 9 1.43 -12.02 4.05
N VAL A 10 1.04 -12.03 5.33
CA VAL A 10 -0.33 -12.37 5.74
C VAL A 10 -1.35 -11.37 5.22
N LEU A 11 -1.06 -10.06 5.31
CA LEU A 11 -1.94 -9.02 4.80
C LEU A 11 -2.05 -9.07 3.27
N ALA A 12 -0.95 -9.34 2.57
CA ALA A 12 -0.92 -9.46 1.12
C ALA A 12 -1.72 -10.69 0.63
N ASP A 13 -1.59 -11.84 1.31
CA ASP A 13 -2.37 -13.04 1.01
C ASP A 13 -3.87 -12.82 1.24
N LEU A 14 -4.23 -12.08 2.30
CA LEU A 14 -5.60 -11.69 2.59
C LEU A 14 -6.16 -10.78 1.48
N LEU A 15 -5.43 -9.72 1.10
CA LEU A 15 -5.78 -8.82 0.01
C LEU A 15 -5.96 -9.55 -1.32
N LEU A 16 -5.09 -10.50 -1.64
CA LEU A 16 -5.21 -11.30 -2.85
C LEU A 16 -6.48 -12.17 -2.84
N SER A 17 -6.82 -12.73 -1.69
CA SER A 17 -8.03 -13.55 -1.52
C SER A 17 -9.31 -12.70 -1.65
N MET A 18 -9.31 -11.50 -1.06
CA MET A 18 -10.43 -10.56 -1.14
C MET A 18 -10.61 -10.01 -2.55
N ASN A 19 -9.52 -9.65 -3.25
CA ASN A 19 -9.58 -9.20 -4.64
C ASN A 19 -10.12 -10.29 -5.59
N LYS A 20 -9.82 -11.56 -5.33
CA LYS A 20 -10.42 -12.67 -6.10
C LYS A 20 -11.93 -12.79 -5.87
N ALA A 21 -12.38 -12.62 -4.63
CA ALA A 21 -13.81 -12.63 -4.31
C ALA A 21 -14.55 -11.43 -4.93
N LEU A 22 -13.91 -10.26 -5.07
CA LEU A 22 -14.49 -9.10 -5.78
C LEU A 22 -14.75 -9.33 -7.27
N VAL A 23 -14.11 -10.33 -7.89
CA VAL A 23 -14.35 -10.70 -9.29
C VAL A 23 -15.61 -11.57 -9.45
N GLU A 24 -16.10 -12.17 -8.36
CA GLU A 24 -17.34 -12.93 -8.36
C GLU A 24 -18.56 -11.99 -8.39
N ASP A 25 -19.70 -12.52 -8.84
CA ASP A 25 -20.96 -11.77 -8.90
C ASP A 25 -21.55 -11.64 -7.48
N LEU A 26 -20.97 -10.72 -6.71
CA LEU A 26 -21.37 -10.41 -5.34
C LEU A 26 -22.50 -9.37 -5.31
N PRO A 27 -23.39 -9.44 -4.30
CA PRO A 27 -24.33 -8.37 -4.02
C PRO A 27 -23.59 -7.03 -3.83
N PRO A 28 -24.16 -5.90 -4.28
CA PRO A 28 -23.48 -4.59 -4.24
C PRO A 28 -23.07 -4.15 -2.83
N GLU A 29 -23.86 -4.51 -1.80
CA GLU A 29 -23.54 -4.21 -0.41
C GLU A 29 -22.31 -5.00 0.09
N GLU A 30 -22.23 -6.29 -0.26
CA GLU A 30 -21.11 -7.15 0.12
C GLU A 30 -19.85 -6.75 -0.63
N ARG A 31 -19.99 -6.38 -1.91
CA ARG A 31 -18.91 -5.83 -2.72
C ARG A 31 -18.33 -4.56 -2.09
N SER A 32 -19.16 -3.57 -1.76
CA SER A 32 -18.70 -2.33 -1.11
C SER A 32 -18.00 -2.59 0.22
N ARG A 33 -18.51 -3.54 1.02
CA ARG A 33 -17.88 -3.92 2.28
C ARG A 33 -16.51 -4.56 2.06
N LEU A 34 -16.40 -5.41 1.05
CA LEU A 34 -15.16 -6.09 0.69
C LEU A 34 -14.13 -5.11 0.10
N GLU A 35 -14.56 -4.17 -0.72
CA GLU A 35 -13.72 -3.05 -1.24
C GLU A 35 -13.17 -2.20 -0.08
N ALA A 36 -14.02 -1.78 0.86
CA ALA A 36 -13.57 -1.01 2.03
C ALA A 36 -12.58 -1.78 2.91
N ALA A 37 -12.76 -3.10 3.03
CA ALA A 37 -11.85 -3.95 3.78
C ALA A 37 -10.50 -4.14 3.04
N CYS A 38 -10.49 -4.19 1.71
CA CYS A 38 -9.27 -4.14 0.91
C CYS A 38 -8.52 -2.82 1.12
N GLU A 39 -9.21 -1.68 1.09
CA GLU A 39 -8.60 -0.36 1.29
C GLU A 39 -7.98 -0.19 2.70
N GLU A 40 -8.58 -0.79 3.73
CA GLU A 40 -7.98 -0.79 5.07
C GLU A 40 -6.73 -1.67 5.14
N ALA A 41 -6.76 -2.85 4.52
CA ALA A 41 -5.62 -3.74 4.45
C ALA A 41 -4.45 -3.11 3.66
N ASP A 42 -4.75 -2.39 2.57
CA ASP A 42 -3.76 -1.68 1.75
C ASP A 42 -3.06 -0.59 2.57
N ARG A 43 -3.83 0.25 3.28
CA ARG A 43 -3.29 1.27 4.20
C ARG A 43 -2.50 0.67 5.37
N GLU A 44 -2.85 -0.53 5.83
CA GLU A 44 -2.05 -1.24 6.83
C GLU A 44 -0.70 -1.71 6.27
N ILE A 45 -0.69 -2.23 5.04
CA ILE A 45 0.55 -2.60 4.35
C ILE A 45 1.43 -1.37 4.14
N ASP A 46 0.88 -0.27 3.62
CA ASP A 46 1.63 0.97 3.40
C ASP A 46 2.32 1.46 4.68
N ARG A 47 1.59 1.50 5.81
CA ARG A 47 2.17 1.87 7.11
C ARG A 47 3.33 0.97 7.52
N ILE A 48 3.20 -0.34 7.33
CA ILE A 48 4.26 -1.28 7.68
C ILE A 48 5.46 -1.11 6.74
N VAL A 49 5.22 -0.90 5.44
CA VAL A 49 6.26 -0.64 4.44
C VAL A 49 7.00 0.65 4.76
N TYR A 50 6.29 1.75 5.03
CA TYR A 50 6.90 3.03 5.43
C TYR A 50 7.73 2.90 6.70
N ALA A 51 7.23 2.17 7.70
CA ALA A 51 7.97 1.88 8.93
C ALA A 51 9.24 1.04 8.68
N LEU A 52 9.21 0.11 7.72
CA LEU A 52 10.36 -0.71 7.36
C LEU A 52 11.47 0.09 6.65
N TYR A 53 11.08 1.05 5.82
CA TYR A 53 12.02 1.93 5.13
C TYR A 53 12.38 3.18 5.95
N GLY A 54 11.70 3.41 7.07
CA GLY A 54 11.95 4.54 7.97
C GLY A 54 11.53 5.89 7.39
N LEU A 55 10.50 5.91 6.54
CA LEU A 55 10.02 7.15 5.92
C LEU A 55 9.39 8.08 6.96
N THR A 56 9.65 9.37 6.83
CA THR A 56 8.93 10.40 7.60
C THR A 56 7.60 10.78 6.93
N GLU A 57 6.73 11.48 7.66
CA GLU A 57 5.45 11.97 7.12
C GLU A 57 5.66 12.83 5.86
N GLU A 58 6.72 13.64 5.82
CA GLU A 58 7.07 14.44 4.64
C GLU A 58 7.44 13.57 3.44
N GLU A 59 8.19 12.48 3.65
CA GLU A 59 8.58 11.55 2.58
C GLU A 59 7.37 10.73 2.08
N ILE A 60 6.45 10.36 2.98
CA ILE A 60 5.20 9.68 2.62
C ILE A 60 4.35 10.57 1.70
N VAL A 61 4.18 11.85 2.04
CA VAL A 61 3.42 12.82 1.22
C VAL A 61 4.00 12.96 -0.20
N VAL A 62 5.33 12.89 -0.33
CA VAL A 62 6.00 12.89 -1.64
C VAL A 62 5.71 11.61 -2.41
N VAL A 63 5.76 10.43 -1.76
CA VAL A 63 5.50 9.12 -2.37
C VAL A 63 4.04 8.96 -2.80
N GLU A 64 3.09 9.46 -2.01
CA GLU A 64 1.66 9.49 -2.33
C GLU A 64 1.31 10.50 -3.45
N GLY A 65 2.31 11.23 -3.97
CA GLY A 65 2.15 12.05 -5.17
C GLY A 65 1.54 13.42 -4.93
N ALA A 66 1.43 13.87 -3.67
CA ALA A 66 0.93 15.20 -3.34
C ALA A 66 1.89 16.33 -3.80
N THR A 67 3.16 16.02 -4.07
CA THR A 67 4.19 17.02 -4.42
C THR A 67 5.20 16.51 -5.45
N HIS A 68 4.75 15.97 -6.60
CA HIS A 68 5.66 15.59 -7.68
C HIS A 68 6.30 16.82 -8.36
N GLU A 69 7.26 17.47 -7.71
CA GLU A 69 8.30 18.22 -8.41
C GLU A 69 9.32 17.21 -8.93
N ARG A 70 9.44 17.12 -10.25
CA ARG A 70 10.44 16.27 -10.89
C ARG A 70 11.83 16.63 -10.33
N PRO A 71 12.58 15.67 -9.76
CA PRO A 71 13.91 15.96 -9.29
C PRO A 71 14.76 16.44 -10.47
N ARG A 72 15.51 17.53 -10.24
CA ARG A 72 16.45 18.06 -11.24
C ARG A 72 17.37 16.93 -11.69
N PRO A 73 17.66 16.81 -13.00
CA PRO A 73 18.57 15.79 -13.47
C PRO A 73 19.90 15.89 -12.70
N TYR A 74 20.42 14.75 -12.23
CA TYR A 74 21.72 14.65 -11.61
C TYR A 74 22.77 15.19 -12.58
N GLN A 75 23.20 16.44 -12.38
CA GLN A 75 24.36 16.99 -13.08
C GLN A 75 25.60 16.43 -12.36
N GLY A 76 25.99 15.22 -12.74
CA GLY A 76 27.31 14.71 -12.39
C GLY A 76 28.36 15.69 -12.88
N CYS A 77 29.27 16.10 -11.98
CA CYS A 77 30.42 16.92 -12.34
C CYS A 77 31.26 16.19 -13.39
N ALA A 78 31.54 16.86 -14.51
CA ALA A 78 32.65 16.56 -15.41
C ALA A 78 33.69 17.66 -15.28
#